data_AF-A0A946L1W4-F1
#
_entry.id   AF-A0A946L1W4-F1
#
_cell.length_a   1.000
_cell.length_b   1.000
_cell.length_c   1.000
_cell.angle_alpha   90.00
_cell.angle_beta   90.00
_cell.angle_gamma   90.00
#
_symmetry.space_group_name_H-M   'P 1'
#
loop_
_entity.id
_entity.type
_entity.pdbx_description
1 polymer ?
#
loop_
_entity_poly.entity_id
_entity_poly.type
_entity_poly.pdbx_seq_one_letter_code
_entity_poly.pdbx_strand_id
1 'polypeptide(L)' 'MSTIAFDTHRFIKILEGAGFNEKQAEAVAEAVSHAHVEAEIASKADLKELEYRLIIKLGAMMVTAVTVVAVLVKLL' A
#
# COMPACT_ATOMS: atom_id res chain seq x y z
N MET A 1 -9.42 1.83 -4.64
CA MET A 1 -8.06 1.75 -5.23
C MET A 1 -7.80 3.01 -6.05
N SER A 2 -6.83 3.84 -5.66
CA SER A 2 -6.29 4.85 -6.59
C SER A 2 -5.28 4.11 -7.46
N THR A 3 -5.64 3.82 -8.71
CA THR A 3 -4.69 3.26 -9.67
C THR A 3 -3.61 4.30 -9.95
N ILE A 4 -2.34 3.94 -9.76
CA ILE A 4 -1.25 4.75 -10.29
C ILE A 4 -1.27 4.50 -11.80
N ALA A 5 -1.71 5.49 -12.58
CA ALA A 5 -1.72 5.37 -14.03
C ALA A 5 -0.27 5.29 -14.54
N PHE A 6 0.07 4.18 -15.19
CA PHE A 6 1.35 4.04 -15.89
C PHE A 6 1.23 4.72 -17.26
N ASP A 7 1.95 5.83 -17.45
CA ASP A 7 2.00 6.55 -18.72
C ASP A 7 3.00 5.86 -19.67
N THR A 8 2.51 4.85 -20.39
CA THR A 8 3.29 4.05 -21.35
C THR A 8 3.98 4.94 -22.38
N HIS A 9 3.31 5.98 -22.87
CA HIS A 9 3.85 6.84 -23.92
C HIS A 9 5.03 7.68 -23.41
N ARG A 10 4.90 8.31 -22.23
CA ARG A 10 6.01 9.04 -21.61
C ARG A 10 7.17 8.12 -21.27
N PHE A 11 6.89 6.90 -20.82
CA PHE A 11 7.92 5.92 -20.50
C PHE A 11 8.73 5.50 -21.74
N ILE A 12 8.05 5.20 -22.86
CA ILE A 12 8.70 4.92 -24.15
C ILE A 12 9.59 6.08 -24.58
N LYS A 13 9.10 7.34 -24.50
CA LYS A 13 9.88 8.52 -24.88
C LYS A 13 11.16 8.71 -24.05
N ILE A 14 11.12 8.34 -22.77
CA ILE A 14 12.31 8.37 -21.90
C ILE A 14 13.34 7.33 -22.37
N LEU A 15 12.90 6.12 -22.71
CA LEU A 15 13.78 5.06 -23.19
C LEU A 15 14.40 5.41 -24.54
N GLU A 16 13.60 5.95 -25.48
CA GLU A 16 14.10 6.45 -26.76
C GLU A 16 15.17 7.54 -26.57
N GLY A 17 14.92 8.49 -25.66
CA GLY A 17 15.89 9.54 -25.30
C GLY A 17 17.18 9.01 -24.68
N ALA A 18 17.15 7.80 -24.11
CA ALA A 18 18.32 7.09 -23.59
C ALA A 18 19.03 6.21 -24.64
N GLY A 19 18.56 6.23 -25.90
CA GLY A 19 19.18 5.50 -27.02
C GLY A 19 18.57 4.13 -27.30
N PHE A 20 17.44 3.78 -26.69
CA PHE A 20 16.69 2.58 -27.07
C PHE A 20 16.00 2.84 -28.42
N ASN A 21 15.95 1.82 -29.28
CA ASN A 21 15.06 1.89 -30.44
C ASN A 21 13.60 1.63 -30.02
N GLU A 22 12.66 2.00 -30.89
CA GLU A 22 11.21 1.89 -30.65
C GLU A 22 10.80 0.49 -30.15
N LYS A 23 11.25 -0.58 -30.84
CA LYS A 23 10.92 -1.97 -30.45
C LYS A 23 11.44 -2.33 -29.05
N GLN A 24 12.64 -1.88 -28.70
CA GLN A 24 13.19 -2.11 -27.36
C GLN A 24 12.42 -1.32 -26.31
N ALA A 25 12.08 -0.07 -26.59
CA ALA A 25 11.34 0.78 -25.68
C ALA A 25 9.93 0.23 -25.41
N GLU A 26 9.24 -0.21 -26.46
CA GLU A 26 7.93 -0.87 -26.36
C GLU A 26 7.99 -2.16 -25.53
N ALA A 27 8.95 -3.05 -25.82
CA ALA A 27 9.09 -4.32 -25.10
C ALA A 27 9.36 -4.12 -23.60
N VAL A 28 10.18 -3.12 -23.23
CA VAL A 28 10.43 -2.79 -21.82
C VAL A 28 9.20 -2.16 -21.17
N ALA A 29 8.51 -1.27 -21.88
CA ALA A 29 7.28 -0.65 -21.38
C ALA A 29 6.18 -1.68 -21.11
N GLU A 30 6.03 -2.67 -21.99
CA GLU A 30 5.11 -3.77 -21.85
C GLU A 30 5.44 -4.62 -20.62
N ALA A 31 6.70 -5.07 -20.49
CA ALA A 31 7.14 -5.87 -19.34
C ALA A 31 6.92 -5.17 -17.99
N VAL A 32 7.23 -3.87 -17.92
CA VAL A 32 7.06 -3.07 -16.69
C VAL A 32 5.58 -2.81 -16.38
N SER A 33 4.77 -2.52 -17.40
CA SER A 33 3.33 -2.33 -17.25
C SER A 33 2.66 -3.60 -16.70
N HIS A 34 2.98 -4.76 -17.27
CA HIS A 34 2.47 -6.05 -16.80
C HIS A 34 2.88 -6.33 -15.35
N ALA A 35 4.15 -6.12 -14.99
CA ALA A 35 4.63 -6.33 -13.62
C ALA A 35 3.95 -5.37 -12.60
N HIS A 36 3.61 -4.14 -13.01
CA HIS A 36 2.89 -3.19 -12.16
C HIS A 36 1.41 -3.55 -11.96
N VAL A 37 0.76 -4.13 -12.97
CA VAL A 37 -0.64 -4.58 -12.86
C VAL A 37 -0.77 -5.80 -11.95
N GLU A 38 0.21 -6.71 -11.96
CA GLU A 38 0.22 -7.91 -11.11
C GLU A 38 0.63 -7.63 -9.67
N ALA A 39 1.26 -6.49 -9.39
CA ALA A 39 1.65 -6.11 -8.04
C ALA A 39 0.42 -5.67 -7.22
N GLU A 40 -0.10 -6.57 -6.38
CA GLU A 40 -1.08 -6.20 -5.33
C GLU A 40 -0.39 -5.35 -4.24
N ILE A 41 -0.31 -4.05 -4.47
CA ILE A 41 0.27 -3.11 -3.50
C ILE A 41 -0.87 -2.50 -2.67
N ALA A 42 -0.75 -2.56 -1.35
CA ALA A 42 -1.67 -1.90 -0.43
C ALA A 42 -1.70 -0.39 -0.71
N SER A 43 -2.90 0.15 -0.90
CA SER A 43 -3.10 1.58 -1.11
C SER A 43 -2.96 2.35 0.21
N LYS A 44 -2.75 3.67 0.12
CA LYS A 44 -2.76 4.55 1.31
C LYS A 44 -4.07 4.45 2.11
N ALA A 45 -5.18 4.18 1.42
CA ALA A 45 -6.48 3.99 2.07
C ALA A 45 -6.50 2.69 2.90
N ASP A 46 -5.95 1.61 2.36
CA ASP A 46 -5.88 0.31 3.05
C ASP A 46 -5.00 0.40 4.30
N LEU A 47 -3.88 1.12 4.21
CA LEU A 47 -3.01 1.39 5.36
C LEU A 47 -3.71 2.22 6.44
N LYS A 48 -4.47 3.25 6.03
CA LYS A 48 -5.22 4.10 6.96
C LYS A 48 -6.36 3.33 7.64
N GLU A 49 -7.03 2.44 6.92
CA GLU A 49 -8.02 1.54 7.51
C GLU A 49 -7.37 0.60 8.53
N LEU A 50 -6.23 0.01 8.18
CA LEU A 50 -5.47 -0.86 9.08
C LEU A 50 -5.02 -0.11 10.35
N GLU A 51 -4.54 1.12 10.20
CA GLU A 51 -4.18 2.00 11.32
C GLU A 51 -5.36 2.22 12.26
N TYR A 52 -6.53 2.60 11.74
CA TYR A 52 -7.73 2.78 12.56
C TYR A 52 -8.15 1.50 13.26
N ARG A 53 -8.14 0.36 12.57
CA ARG A 53 -8.47 -0.94 13.16
C ARG A 53 -7.52 -1.30 14.30
N LEU A 54 -6.22 -1.01 14.15
CA LEU A 54 -5.22 -1.23 15.18
C LEU A 54 -5.45 -0.30 16.39
N ILE A 55 -5.64 1.00 16.16
CA ILE A 55 -5.93 1.97 17.23
C ILE A 55 -7.15 1.55 18.04
N ILE A 56 -8.25 1.18 17.36
CA ILE A 56 -9.49 0.75 18.03
C ILE A 56 -9.26 -0.52 18.84
N LYS A 57 -8.61 -1.54 18.27
CA LYS A 57 -8.34 -2.82 18.96
C LYS A 57 -7.44 -2.62 20.18
N LEU A 58 -6.35 -1.88 20.02
CA LEU A 58 -5.42 -1.60 21.12
C LEU A 58 -6.08 -0.75 22.21
N GLY A 59 -6.83 0.29 21.83
CA GLY A 59 -7.60 1.10 22.78
C GLY A 59 -8.60 0.26 23.57
N ALA A 60 -9.35 -0.62 22.90
CA ALA A 60 -10.29 -1.53 23.55
C ALA A 60 -9.59 -2.48 24.53
N MET A 61 -8.48 -3.12 24.11
CA MET A 61 -7.69 -4.01 24.97
C MET A 61 -7.17 -3.28 26.22
N MET A 62 -6.70 -2.04 26.07
CA MET A 62 -6.23 -1.22 27.20
C MET A 62 -7.34 -0.90 28.18
N VAL A 63 -8.52 -0.47 27.70
CA VAL A 63 -9.68 -0.21 28.56
C VAL A 63 -10.11 -1.48 29.29
N THR A 64 -10.17 -2.63 28.60
CA THR A 64 -10.49 -3.91 29.23
C THR A 64 -9.48 -4.28 30.30
N ALA A 65 -8.18 -4.19 30.01
CA ALA A 65 -7.11 -4.52 30.96
C ALA A 65 -7.17 -3.62 32.21
N VAL A 66 -7.31 -2.30 32.04
CA VAL A 66 -7.43 -1.34 33.15
C VAL A 66 -8.67 -1.63 33.98
N THR A 67 -9.80 -1.93 33.34
CA THR A 67 -11.06 -2.25 34.05
C THR A 67 -10.91 -3.52 34.90
N VAL A 68 -10.30 -4.57 34.34
CA VAL A 68 -10.04 -5.83 35.07
C VAL A 68 -9.14 -5.58 36.29
N VAL A 69 -8.05 -4.85 36.12
CA VAL A 69 -7.12 -4.53 37.22
C VAL A 69 -7.82 -3.70 38.30
N ALA A 70 -8.60 -2.69 37.93
CA ALA A 70 -9.32 -1.85 38.88
C ALA A 70 -10.34 -2.64 39.72
N VAL A 71 -11.04 -3.60 39.10
CA VAL A 71 -11.96 -4.49 39.81
C VAL A 71 -11.20 -5.41 40.77
N LEU A 72 -10.07 -6.00 40.34
CA LEU A 72 -9.26 -6.87 41.20
C LEU A 72 -8.71 -6.12 42.43
N VAL A 73 -8.21 -4.90 42.25
CA VAL A 73 -7.69 -4.07 43.35
C VAL A 73 -8.78 -3.73 44.37
N LYS A 74 -10.04 -3.59 43.94
CA LYS A 74 -11.16 -3.29 44.84
C LYS A 74 -11.68 -4.52 45.59
N LEU A 75 -11.36 -5.73 45.12
CA LEU A 75 -11.80 -7.00 45.71
C LEU A 75 -10.79 -7.62 46.68
N LEU A 76 -9.51 -7.21 46.60
CA LEU A 76 -8.44 -7.58 47.55
C LEU A 76 -8.40 -6.60 48.73
#